data_AF-A0A1V5CPG1-F1
#
_entry.id   AF-A0A1V5CPG1-F1
#
_cell.length_a   1.000
_cell.length_b   1.000
_cell.length_c   1.000
_cell.angle_alpha   90.00
_cell.angle_beta   90.00
_cell.angle_gamma   90.00
#
_symmetry.space_group_name_H-M   'P 1'
#
loop_
_entity.id
_entity.type
_entity.pdbx_description
1 polymer ?
#
loop_
_entity_poly.entity_id
_entity_poly.type
_entity_poly.pdbx_seq_one_letter_code
_entity_poly.pdbx_strand_id
1 'polypeptide(L)'
;MNPTARYQQALDQIPPGGCGRNCHTSILGVANYGVKAGVPSQQIFDNIRCHIPQGSRRVPDKEIRDAINKALENHNKGSFVPKARPVAIVKDGSTALRHIANQSDIKDEADLWEASPIRLLDEPKSDPALLLRTLFDDDDYLFIGERYQSGILGDTIRTVKEWITFFETGGKTVPHILINPLTGRPAPKESGEGETYRGNGNVAAYRYCLVEFDTINIEDQIGFFTSVRLPIVALIHTGGKSVHAWVDVSKLVEVKTREQWDTEIKGRLYDRLLTPLGVDAACSNPARLSRLPGHFREEKGQYQKLLWLRGRQNGSY
;
A
#
# COMPACT_ATOMS: atom_id res chain seq x y z
N MET A 1 -7.85 14.18 32.93
CA MET A 1 -7.35 13.24 33.98
C MET A 1 -5.84 13.41 34.06
N ASN A 2 -5.29 13.72 35.24
CA ASN A 2 -3.85 13.97 35.44
C ASN A 2 -3.02 12.71 35.08
N PRO A 3 -1.83 12.84 34.45
CA PRO A 3 -0.91 11.74 34.16
C PRO A 3 -0.77 10.68 35.28
N THR A 4 -0.67 11.11 36.53
CA THR A 4 -0.55 10.19 37.68
C THR A 4 -1.79 9.31 37.87
N ALA A 5 -2.99 9.87 37.69
CA ALA A 5 -4.24 9.11 37.81
C ALA A 5 -4.43 8.10 36.67
N ARG A 6 -4.00 8.45 35.45
CA ARG A 6 -3.99 7.51 34.31
C ARG A 6 -2.98 6.39 34.49
N TYR A 7 -1.84 6.68 35.10
CA TYR A 7 -0.84 5.67 35.43
C TYR A 7 -1.37 4.63 36.42
N GLN A 8 -2.02 5.07 37.51
CA GLN A 8 -2.65 4.17 38.48
C GLN A 8 -3.77 3.34 37.85
N GLN A 9 -4.67 3.97 37.11
CA GLN A 9 -5.75 3.26 36.42
C GLN A 9 -5.21 2.20 35.43
N ALA A 10 -4.11 2.48 34.75
CA ALA A 10 -3.52 1.56 33.79
C ALA A 10 -2.84 0.36 34.49
N LEU A 11 -2.25 0.55 35.68
CA LEU A 11 -1.70 -0.54 36.50
C LEU A 11 -2.80 -1.54 36.89
N ASP A 12 -3.96 -1.06 37.31
CA ASP A 12 -5.11 -1.90 37.70
C ASP A 12 -5.72 -2.70 36.54
N GLN A 13 -5.41 -2.32 35.30
CA GLN A 13 -5.99 -2.89 34.08
C GLN A 13 -5.02 -3.80 33.31
N ILE A 14 -3.87 -4.17 33.89
CA ILE A 14 -2.93 -5.08 33.24
C ILE A 14 -3.59 -6.47 33.12
N PRO A 15 -3.78 -7.01 31.90
CA PRO A 15 -4.38 -8.33 31.73
C PRO A 15 -3.35 -9.44 32.01
N PRO A 16 -3.79 -10.66 32.38
CA PRO A 16 -2.89 -11.78 32.64
C PRO A 16 -2.15 -12.22 31.37
N GLY A 17 -0.92 -12.71 31.55
CA GLY A 17 -0.11 -13.20 30.42
C GLY A 17 -0.77 -14.40 29.73
N GLY A 18 -0.86 -14.36 28.40
CA GLY A 18 -1.31 -15.49 27.56
C GLY A 18 -2.83 -15.62 27.35
N CYS A 19 -3.64 -14.63 27.71
CA CYS A 19 -5.11 -14.68 27.60
C CYS A 19 -5.72 -14.07 26.32
N GLY A 20 -4.95 -13.90 25.24
CA GLY A 20 -5.43 -13.27 23.99
C GLY A 20 -5.75 -11.77 24.08
N ARG A 21 -5.80 -11.19 25.29
CA ARG A 21 -5.82 -9.73 25.53
C ARG A 21 -4.38 -9.27 25.67
N ASN A 22 -3.80 -8.70 24.61
CA ASN A 22 -2.39 -8.35 24.45
C ASN A 22 -1.73 -7.67 25.68
N CYS A 23 -1.27 -8.47 26.66
CA CYS A 23 -0.58 -8.02 27.87
C CYS A 23 0.64 -7.14 27.53
N HIS A 24 1.38 -7.53 26.49
CA HIS A 24 2.48 -6.76 25.94
C HIS A 24 2.11 -5.30 25.60
N THR A 25 0.98 -5.10 24.94
CA THR A 25 0.49 -3.76 24.57
C THR A 25 0.04 -2.95 25.79
N SER A 26 -0.55 -3.62 26.79
CA SER A 26 -0.95 -2.98 28.06
C SER A 26 0.27 -2.49 28.85
N ILE A 27 1.30 -3.33 28.97
CA ILE A 27 2.57 -3.00 29.65
C ILE A 27 3.22 -1.74 29.03
N LEU A 28 3.26 -1.66 27.70
CA LEU A 28 3.75 -0.46 27.01
C LEU A 28 2.88 0.78 27.30
N GLY A 29 1.56 0.63 27.38
CA GLY A 29 0.65 1.70 27.77
C GLY A 29 0.94 2.23 29.18
N VAL A 30 1.10 1.33 30.15
CA VAL A 30 1.45 1.66 31.55
C VAL A 30 2.80 2.37 31.63
N ALA A 31 3.82 1.86 30.92
CA ALA A 31 5.14 2.48 30.87
C ALA A 31 5.09 3.92 30.33
N ASN A 32 4.32 4.18 29.27
CA ASN A 32 4.11 5.53 28.74
C ASN A 32 3.44 6.48 29.74
N TYR A 33 2.46 6.00 30.53
CA TYR A 33 1.84 6.82 31.56
C TYR A 33 2.77 7.09 32.74
N GLY A 34 3.57 6.10 33.16
CA GLY A 34 4.56 6.27 34.23
C GLY A 34 5.63 7.31 33.87
N VAL A 35 6.18 7.24 32.65
CA VAL A 35 7.14 8.23 32.15
C VAL A 35 6.52 9.62 32.09
N LYS A 36 5.29 9.76 31.58
CA LYS A 36 4.56 11.04 31.56
C LYS A 36 4.22 11.60 32.94
N ALA A 37 4.07 10.73 33.93
CA ALA A 37 3.83 11.11 35.32
C ALA A 37 5.12 11.44 36.09
N GLY A 38 6.30 11.35 35.44
CA GLY A 38 7.59 11.62 36.06
C GLY A 38 8.05 10.54 37.04
N VAL A 39 7.51 9.32 36.93
CA VAL A 39 7.87 8.21 37.82
C VAL A 39 9.23 7.65 37.41
N PRO A 40 10.17 7.41 38.34
CA PRO A 40 11.46 6.78 38.04
C PRO A 40 11.30 5.40 37.38
N SER A 41 12.13 5.10 36.38
CA SER A 41 12.06 3.86 35.58
C SER A 41 12.07 2.57 36.43
N GLN A 42 12.85 2.56 37.51
CA GLN A 42 12.89 1.44 38.44
C GLN A 42 11.55 1.26 39.16
N GLN A 43 10.93 2.35 39.59
CA GLN A 43 9.62 2.34 40.23
C GLN A 43 8.50 1.94 39.24
N ILE A 44 8.61 2.33 37.96
CA ILE A 44 7.69 1.86 36.91
C ILE A 44 7.79 0.34 36.74
N PHE A 45 9.02 -0.20 36.71
CA PHE A 45 9.28 -1.63 36.60
C PHE A 45 8.67 -2.41 37.77
N ASP A 46 8.93 -1.97 39.01
CA ASP A 46 8.43 -2.63 40.21
C ASP A 46 6.90 -2.63 40.26
N ASN A 47 6.29 -1.49 39.92
CA ASN A 47 4.83 -1.34 39.86
C ASN A 47 4.19 -2.26 38.80
N ILE A 48 4.73 -2.30 37.58
CA ILE A 48 4.21 -3.22 36.54
C ILE A 48 4.36 -4.66 37.01
N ARG A 49 5.51 -5.02 37.60
CA ARG A 49 5.81 -6.40 37.98
C ARG A 49 4.87 -6.93 39.07
N CYS A 50 4.47 -6.08 40.02
CA CYS A 50 3.55 -6.47 41.09
C CYS A 50 2.08 -6.44 40.67
N HIS A 51 1.71 -5.66 39.64
CA HIS A 51 0.33 -5.56 39.14
C HIS A 51 0.00 -6.51 37.98
N ILE A 52 0.97 -7.24 37.41
CA ILE A 52 0.69 -8.31 36.44
C ILE A 52 0.01 -9.48 37.17
N PRO A 53 -1.27 -9.79 36.86
CA PRO A 53 -1.95 -10.93 37.46
C PRO A 53 -1.39 -12.25 36.92
N GLN A 54 -1.54 -13.33 37.69
CA GLN A 54 -1.12 -14.66 37.25
C GLN A 54 -1.89 -15.08 35.99
N GLY A 55 -1.16 -15.53 34.97
CA GLY A 55 -1.71 -15.99 33.70
C GLY A 55 -1.03 -17.25 33.20
N SER A 56 -1.47 -17.76 32.05
CA SER A 56 -0.91 -18.96 31.42
C SER A 56 0.53 -18.78 30.93
N ARG A 57 0.98 -17.52 30.73
CA ARG A 57 2.36 -17.16 30.42
C ARG A 57 2.93 -16.23 31.49
N ARG A 58 4.14 -16.53 31.97
CA ARG A 58 4.95 -15.59 32.75
C ARG A 58 5.50 -14.50 31.83
N VAL A 59 5.28 -13.23 32.17
CA VAL A 59 5.90 -12.08 31.51
C VAL A 59 7.37 -12.00 31.92
N PRO A 60 8.34 -12.08 31.00
CA PRO A 60 9.76 -11.92 31.32
C PRO A 60 10.09 -10.48 31.71
N ASP A 61 11.02 -10.30 32.66
CA ASP A 61 11.48 -8.96 33.07
C ASP A 61 12.02 -8.14 31.91
N LYS A 62 12.64 -8.80 30.91
CA LYS A 62 13.11 -8.17 29.67
C LYS A 62 11.96 -7.46 28.93
N GLU A 63 10.79 -8.06 28.89
CA GLU A 63 9.60 -7.49 28.21
C GLU A 63 9.15 -6.18 28.86
N ILE A 64 9.24 -6.09 30.20
CA ILE A 64 8.93 -4.87 30.95
C ILE A 64 10.00 -3.79 30.71
N ARG A 65 11.30 -4.18 30.72
CA ARG A 65 12.41 -3.24 30.44
C ARG A 65 12.33 -2.68 29.03
N ASP A 66 12.05 -3.51 28.03
CA ASP A 66 11.92 -3.08 26.64
C ASP A 66 10.76 -2.09 26.47
N ALA A 67 9.64 -2.30 27.17
CA ALA A 67 8.51 -1.37 27.18
C ALA A 67 8.85 -0.01 27.83
N ILE A 68 9.62 -0.02 28.93
CA ILE A 68 10.08 1.21 29.61
C ILE A 68 11.08 1.98 28.74
N ASN A 69 12.06 1.28 28.16
CA ASN A 69 13.04 1.89 27.25
C ASN A 69 12.34 2.54 26.05
N LYS A 70 11.38 1.84 25.45
CA LYS A 70 10.57 2.37 24.35
C LYS A 70 9.74 3.59 24.77
N ALA A 71 9.17 3.59 25.97
CA ALA A 71 8.42 4.74 26.50
C ALA A 71 9.33 5.96 26.73
N LEU A 72 10.53 5.76 27.28
CA LEU A 72 11.54 6.81 27.46
C LEU A 72 12.03 7.38 26.14
N GLU A 73 12.35 6.53 25.17
CA GLU A 73 12.74 6.95 23.81
C GLU A 73 11.65 7.80 23.15
N ASN A 74 10.39 7.36 23.25
CA ASN A 74 9.27 8.10 22.70
C ASN A 74 9.06 9.45 23.40
N HIS A 75 9.25 9.51 24.72
CA HIS A 75 9.10 10.75 25.49
C HIS A 75 10.26 11.74 25.24
N ASN A 76 11.49 11.23 25.10
CA ASN A 76 12.67 12.03 24.76
C ASN A 76 12.60 12.59 23.33
N LYS A 77 11.88 11.94 22.42
CA LYS A 77 11.60 12.44 21.06
C LYS A 77 10.55 13.57 21.02
N GLY A 78 10.09 14.05 22.18
CA GLY A 78 9.06 15.08 22.30
C GLY A 78 7.66 14.54 22.06
N SER A 79 6.66 15.43 22.17
CA SER A 79 5.30 15.08 21.76
C SER A 79 5.32 14.81 20.27
N PHE A 80 4.94 13.61 19.83
CA PHE A 80 4.51 13.41 18.45
C PHE A 80 3.35 14.38 18.23
N VAL A 81 3.63 15.52 17.62
CA VAL A 81 2.61 16.38 17.05
C VAL A 81 2.20 15.65 15.78
N PRO A 82 1.03 14.98 15.72
CA PRO A 82 0.58 14.44 14.47
C PRO A 82 0.59 15.60 13.48
N LYS A 83 1.32 15.44 12.37
CA LYS A 83 1.17 16.37 11.24
C LYS A 83 -0.33 16.46 11.00
N ALA A 84 -0.87 17.68 11.05
CA ALA A 84 -2.28 17.90 10.80
C ALA A 84 -2.61 17.21 9.48
N ARG A 85 -3.64 16.34 9.49
CA ARG A 85 -4.06 15.68 8.26
C ARG A 85 -4.33 16.77 7.23
N PRO A 86 -3.83 16.64 5.99
CA PRO A 86 -4.12 17.61 4.95
C PRO A 86 -5.63 17.84 4.88
N VAL A 87 -6.06 19.10 4.83
CA VAL A 87 -7.49 19.40 4.74
C VAL A 87 -8.00 18.84 3.41
N ALA A 88 -8.99 17.95 3.48
CA ALA A 88 -9.65 17.41 2.29
C ALA A 88 -10.24 18.55 1.46
N ILE A 89 -9.99 18.53 0.15
CA ILE A 89 -10.60 19.50 -0.78
C ILE A 89 -12.06 19.10 -1.05
N VAL A 90 -12.33 17.80 -1.09
CA VAL A 90 -13.67 17.27 -1.29
C VAL A 90 -14.39 17.14 0.06
N LYS A 91 -15.48 17.90 0.24
CA LYS A 91 -16.26 17.92 1.50
C LYS A 91 -17.30 16.80 1.59
N ASP A 92 -17.95 16.48 0.48
CA ASP A 92 -18.87 15.34 0.36
C ASP A 92 -18.38 14.39 -0.73
N GLY A 93 -17.49 13.49 -0.30
CA GLY A 93 -16.86 12.49 -1.17
C GLY A 93 -17.84 11.57 -1.87
N SER A 94 -18.87 11.13 -1.16
CA SER A 94 -19.85 10.16 -1.67
C SER A 94 -20.70 10.74 -2.80
N THR A 95 -21.11 12.00 -2.68
CA THR A 95 -21.88 12.69 -3.71
C THR A 95 -20.98 13.09 -4.89
N ALA A 96 -19.75 13.55 -4.63
CA ALA A 96 -18.79 13.85 -5.68
C ALA A 96 -18.43 12.60 -6.50
N LEU A 97 -18.18 11.47 -5.85
CA LEU A 97 -17.92 10.18 -6.50
C LEU A 97 -19.08 9.79 -7.42
N ARG A 98 -20.31 9.76 -6.91
CA ARG A 98 -21.50 9.42 -7.70
C ARG A 98 -21.69 10.38 -8.87
N HIS A 99 -21.47 11.67 -8.65
CA HIS A 99 -21.56 12.67 -9.72
C HIS A 99 -20.51 12.46 -10.82
N ILE A 100 -19.27 12.08 -10.46
CA ILE A 100 -18.23 11.74 -11.45
C ILE A 100 -18.61 10.45 -12.18
N ALA A 101 -18.97 9.39 -11.45
CA ALA A 101 -19.27 8.09 -12.05
C ALA A 101 -20.44 8.17 -13.06
N ASN A 102 -21.46 8.97 -12.75
CA ASN A 102 -22.63 9.16 -13.61
C ASN A 102 -22.38 10.02 -14.86
N GLN A 103 -21.18 10.58 -15.05
CA GLN A 103 -20.81 11.31 -16.28
C GLN A 103 -20.34 10.38 -17.40
N SER A 104 -20.08 9.11 -17.10
CA SER A 104 -19.55 8.16 -18.06
C SER A 104 -20.62 7.71 -19.06
N ASP A 105 -20.28 7.76 -20.34
CA ASP A 105 -21.04 7.09 -21.39
C ASP A 105 -20.72 5.57 -21.49
N ILE A 106 -19.59 5.14 -20.90
CA ILE A 106 -19.17 3.74 -20.80
C ILE A 106 -19.89 3.10 -19.61
N LYS A 107 -20.64 2.02 -19.85
CA LYS A 107 -21.55 1.43 -18.85
C LYS A 107 -21.03 0.15 -18.23
N ASP A 108 -20.17 -0.59 -18.92
CA ASP A 108 -19.66 -1.87 -18.45
C ASP A 108 -18.23 -2.19 -18.92
N GLU A 109 -17.73 -3.38 -18.57
CA GLU A 109 -16.40 -3.86 -18.95
C GLU A 109 -16.23 -3.99 -20.47
N ALA A 110 -17.30 -4.32 -21.21
CA ALA A 110 -17.23 -4.55 -22.65
C ALA A 110 -17.07 -3.23 -23.39
N ASP A 111 -17.88 -2.23 -23.04
CA ASP A 111 -17.74 -0.86 -23.55
C ASP A 111 -16.33 -0.31 -23.28
N LEU A 112 -15.80 -0.56 -22.07
CA LEU A 112 -14.47 -0.11 -21.69
C LEU A 112 -13.37 -0.79 -22.51
N TRP A 113 -13.51 -2.10 -22.74
CA TRP A 113 -12.62 -2.89 -23.58
C TRP A 113 -12.62 -2.42 -25.03
N GLU A 114 -13.79 -2.09 -25.58
CA GLU A 114 -13.90 -1.53 -26.94
C GLU A 114 -13.27 -0.14 -27.05
N ALA A 115 -13.35 0.66 -25.99
CA ALA A 115 -12.78 2.00 -25.91
C ALA A 115 -11.26 2.04 -25.68
N SER A 116 -10.61 0.89 -25.47
CA SER A 116 -9.17 0.79 -25.26
C SER A 116 -8.37 1.29 -26.47
N PRO A 117 -7.47 2.30 -26.32
CA PRO A 117 -6.63 2.80 -27.41
C PRO A 117 -5.75 1.72 -28.04
N ILE A 118 -5.23 0.80 -27.22
CA ILE A 118 -4.57 -0.41 -27.69
C ILE A 118 -5.59 -1.53 -27.73
N ARG A 119 -5.75 -2.14 -28.91
CA ARG A 119 -6.68 -3.24 -29.12
C ARG A 119 -6.22 -4.48 -28.35
N LEU A 120 -7.13 -5.03 -27.54
CA LEU A 120 -6.88 -6.16 -26.63
C LEU A 120 -7.48 -7.44 -27.23
N LEU A 121 -6.97 -7.89 -28.38
CA LEU A 121 -7.56 -8.97 -29.18
C LEU A 121 -7.06 -10.37 -28.84
N ASP A 122 -5.88 -10.45 -28.21
CA ASP A 122 -5.24 -11.72 -27.91
C ASP A 122 -5.90 -12.42 -26.71
N GLU A 123 -5.62 -13.71 -26.55
CA GLU A 123 -6.04 -14.43 -25.36
C GLU A 123 -5.44 -13.81 -24.08
N PRO A 124 -6.14 -13.84 -22.93
CA PRO A 124 -5.68 -13.21 -21.69
C PRO A 124 -4.25 -13.57 -21.28
N LYS A 125 -3.78 -14.78 -21.61
CA LYS A 125 -2.40 -15.23 -21.32
C LYS A 125 -1.32 -14.34 -21.97
N SER A 126 -1.65 -13.58 -23.01
CA SER A 126 -0.77 -12.64 -23.70
C SER A 126 -0.73 -11.25 -23.05
N ASP A 127 -1.71 -10.93 -22.20
CA ASP A 127 -1.84 -9.63 -21.53
C ASP A 127 -0.61 -9.20 -20.72
N PRO A 128 0.09 -10.09 -19.95
CA PRO A 128 1.28 -9.69 -19.22
C PRO A 128 2.32 -9.07 -20.15
N ALA A 129 2.64 -9.75 -21.25
CA ALA A 129 3.68 -9.31 -22.17
C ALA A 129 3.27 -8.01 -22.89
N LEU A 130 1.99 -7.90 -23.27
CA LEU A 130 1.44 -6.68 -23.87
C LEU A 130 1.52 -5.48 -22.91
N LEU A 131 1.11 -5.65 -21.65
CA LEU A 131 1.20 -4.61 -20.62
C LEU A 131 2.65 -4.15 -20.44
N LEU A 132 3.57 -5.10 -20.31
CA LEU A 132 4.99 -4.83 -20.06
C LEU A 132 5.63 -4.03 -21.19
N ARG A 133 5.49 -4.48 -22.45
CA ARG A 133 5.99 -3.77 -23.63
C ARG A 133 5.44 -2.37 -23.79
N THR A 134 4.22 -2.15 -23.30
CA THR A 134 3.51 -0.89 -23.50
C THR A 134 3.91 0.17 -22.47
N LEU A 135 4.24 -0.26 -21.25
CA LEU A 135 4.36 0.63 -20.08
C LEU A 135 5.79 0.75 -19.54
N PHE A 136 6.69 -0.16 -19.89
CA PHE A 136 8.04 -0.18 -19.36
C PHE A 136 9.10 -0.24 -20.45
N ASP A 137 10.32 0.13 -20.08
CA ASP A 137 11.50 0.04 -20.93
C ASP A 137 12.13 -1.34 -20.72
N ASP A 138 12.74 -1.92 -21.77
CA ASP A 138 13.23 -3.30 -21.78
C ASP A 138 14.17 -3.65 -20.61
N ASP A 139 15.00 -2.70 -20.20
CA ASP A 139 16.02 -2.87 -19.16
C ASP A 139 15.51 -2.56 -17.74
N ASP A 140 14.25 -2.14 -17.58
CA ASP A 140 13.68 -1.94 -16.25
C ASP A 140 13.60 -3.25 -15.48
N TYR A 141 14.04 -3.27 -14.22
CA TYR A 141 13.77 -4.40 -13.33
C TYR A 141 12.35 -4.33 -12.78
N LEU A 142 11.59 -5.41 -12.91
CA LEU A 142 10.25 -5.53 -12.33
C LEU A 142 10.15 -6.77 -11.46
N PHE A 143 9.44 -6.60 -10.34
CA PHE A 143 8.99 -7.72 -9.55
C PHE A 143 7.67 -8.26 -10.10
N ILE A 144 7.62 -9.56 -10.37
CA ILE A 144 6.40 -10.31 -10.67
C ILE A 144 6.42 -11.58 -9.82
N GLY A 145 5.37 -11.79 -9.01
CA GLY A 145 5.38 -12.85 -8.00
C GLY A 145 4.14 -12.94 -7.13
N GLU A 146 4.22 -13.81 -6.12
CA GLU A 146 3.19 -13.93 -5.08
C GLU A 146 3.23 -12.75 -4.09
N ARG A 147 2.08 -12.49 -3.45
CA ARG A 147 1.88 -11.29 -2.60
C ARG A 147 2.99 -11.11 -1.54
N TYR A 148 3.44 -12.20 -0.91
CA TYR A 148 4.42 -12.16 0.19
C TYR A 148 5.82 -12.68 -0.20
N GLN A 149 6.06 -12.93 -1.49
CA GLN A 149 7.16 -13.76 -1.98
C GLN A 149 8.60 -13.21 -2.05
N SER A 150 9.15 -12.30 -1.25
CA SER A 150 10.57 -11.85 -1.42
C SER A 150 11.03 -11.37 -2.85
N GLY A 151 11.97 -10.44 -2.89
CA GLY A 151 12.52 -9.95 -4.17
C GLY A 151 13.82 -10.69 -4.46
N ILE A 152 13.87 -11.49 -5.52
CA ILE A 152 15.05 -12.29 -5.89
C ILE A 152 15.41 -11.98 -7.34
N LEU A 153 16.61 -11.43 -7.56
CA LEU A 153 17.12 -11.15 -8.90
C LEU A 153 17.28 -12.45 -9.70
N GLY A 154 16.88 -12.40 -10.97
CA GLY A 154 16.89 -13.56 -11.87
C GLY A 154 15.76 -14.56 -11.62
N ASP A 155 14.91 -14.32 -10.62
CA ASP A 155 13.74 -15.15 -10.32
C ASP A 155 12.45 -14.30 -10.29
N THR A 156 12.09 -13.73 -9.14
CA THR A 156 10.91 -12.87 -8.98
C THR A 156 11.16 -11.43 -9.39
N ILE A 157 12.42 -11.03 -9.60
CA ILE A 157 12.83 -9.76 -10.19
C ILE A 157 13.68 -10.04 -11.42
N ARG A 158 13.19 -9.60 -12.58
CA ARG A 158 13.88 -9.72 -13.86
C ARG A 158 13.72 -8.42 -14.64
N THR A 159 14.52 -8.24 -15.67
CA THR A 159 14.28 -7.16 -16.63
C THR A 159 12.94 -7.36 -17.34
N VAL A 160 12.34 -6.29 -17.83
CA VAL A 160 11.11 -6.35 -18.63
C VAL A 160 11.27 -7.27 -19.83
N LYS A 161 12.39 -7.18 -20.54
CA LYS A 161 12.70 -8.04 -21.68
C LYS A 161 12.72 -9.52 -21.31
N GLU A 162 13.32 -9.88 -20.17
CA GLU A 162 13.33 -11.25 -19.67
C GLU A 162 11.93 -11.73 -19.29
N TRP A 163 11.12 -10.87 -18.66
CA TRP A 163 9.73 -11.21 -18.33
C TRP A 163 8.85 -11.42 -19.56
N ILE A 164 8.98 -10.55 -20.56
CA ILE A 164 8.30 -10.70 -21.85
C ILE A 164 8.67 -12.04 -22.48
N THR A 165 9.98 -12.33 -22.59
CA THR A 165 10.47 -13.60 -23.14
C THR A 165 9.90 -14.79 -22.35
N PHE A 166 9.86 -14.69 -21.02
CA PHE A 166 9.31 -15.75 -20.15
C PHE A 166 7.84 -16.02 -20.46
N PHE A 167 7.00 -15.00 -20.62
CA PHE A 167 5.58 -15.20 -20.93
C PHE A 167 5.35 -15.71 -22.35
N GLU A 168 6.08 -15.19 -23.34
CA GLU A 168 5.97 -15.60 -24.75
C GLU A 168 6.44 -17.04 -24.99
N THR A 169 7.33 -17.55 -24.15
CA THR A 169 7.80 -18.95 -24.20
C THR A 169 6.93 -19.91 -23.36
N GLY A 170 5.76 -19.45 -22.88
CA GLY A 170 4.79 -20.27 -22.15
C GLY A 170 5.03 -20.34 -20.65
N GLY A 171 5.78 -19.40 -20.07
CA GLY A 171 6.00 -19.29 -18.64
C GLY A 171 4.70 -19.12 -17.85
N LYS A 172 4.61 -19.80 -16.71
CA LYS A 172 3.43 -19.74 -15.85
C LYS A 172 3.30 -18.35 -15.20
N THR A 173 2.12 -17.75 -15.33
CA THR A 173 1.82 -16.46 -14.70
C THR A 173 1.68 -16.58 -13.19
N VAL A 174 1.91 -15.46 -12.50
CA VAL A 174 1.73 -15.28 -11.06
C VAL A 174 0.92 -14.00 -10.81
N PRO A 175 0.24 -13.86 -9.66
CA PRO A 175 -0.88 -12.92 -9.56
C PRO A 175 -0.51 -11.45 -9.50
N HIS A 176 0.73 -11.08 -9.12
CA HIS A 176 1.05 -9.68 -8.83
C HIS A 176 2.28 -9.17 -9.57
N ILE A 177 2.26 -7.86 -9.80
CA ILE A 177 3.35 -7.06 -10.35
C ILE A 177 3.54 -5.81 -9.49
N LEU A 178 4.79 -5.40 -9.29
CA LEU A 178 5.10 -4.07 -8.76
C LEU A 178 4.90 -3.01 -9.86
N ILE A 179 4.10 -1.99 -9.58
CA ILE A 179 3.71 -1.01 -10.61
C ILE A 179 4.88 -0.13 -11.07
N ASN A 180 5.92 0.04 -10.25
CA ASN A 180 7.08 0.86 -10.59
C ASN A 180 8.34 0.01 -10.76
N PRO A 181 9.26 0.39 -11.67
CA PRO A 181 10.53 -0.30 -11.84
C PRO A 181 11.40 -0.20 -10.59
N LEU A 182 12.21 -1.23 -10.39
CA LEU A 182 13.11 -1.39 -9.27
C LEU A 182 14.56 -1.10 -9.66
N THR A 183 15.40 -0.77 -8.69
CA THR A 183 16.82 -0.46 -8.89
C THR A 183 17.68 -1.69 -9.14
N GLY A 184 17.15 -2.88 -8.88
CA GLY A 184 17.93 -4.13 -8.86
C GLY A 184 18.96 -4.20 -7.72
N ARG A 185 18.92 -3.28 -6.75
CA ARG A 185 19.84 -3.22 -5.61
C ARG A 185 19.07 -3.40 -4.29
N PRO A 186 19.69 -3.98 -3.25
CA PRO A 186 19.06 -4.07 -1.95
C PRO A 186 18.90 -2.68 -1.32
N ALA A 187 17.89 -2.53 -0.48
CA ALA A 187 17.65 -1.35 0.34
C ALA A 187 17.20 -1.78 1.75
N PRO A 188 17.41 -0.95 2.78
CA PRO A 188 16.94 -1.25 4.13
C PRO A 188 15.43 -1.50 4.17
N LYS A 189 14.99 -2.48 4.97
CA LYS A 189 13.56 -2.71 5.21
C LYS A 189 12.98 -1.58 6.05
N GLU A 190 11.74 -1.19 5.75
CA GLU A 190 11.00 -0.22 6.58
C GLU A 190 10.73 -0.73 8.01
N SER A 191 10.81 -2.05 8.24
CA SER A 191 10.75 -2.65 9.58
C SER A 191 12.00 -2.41 10.43
N GLY A 192 13.08 -1.87 9.86
CA GLY A 192 14.32 -1.51 10.55
C GLY A 192 15.45 -2.54 10.44
N GLU A 193 15.14 -3.84 10.50
CA GLU A 193 16.17 -4.89 10.43
C GLU A 193 16.26 -5.58 9.06
N GLY A 194 17.47 -5.58 8.49
CA GLY A 194 17.83 -6.27 7.25
C GLY A 194 17.48 -5.50 5.97
N GLU A 195 17.75 -6.15 4.84
CA GLU A 195 17.58 -5.57 3.51
C GLU A 195 16.50 -6.29 2.69
N THR A 196 15.99 -5.62 1.67
CA THR A 196 15.01 -6.14 0.71
C THR A 196 15.32 -5.59 -0.69
N TYR A 197 14.89 -6.32 -1.71
CA TYR A 197 14.92 -5.86 -3.11
C TYR A 197 13.55 -5.36 -3.59
N ARG A 198 12.50 -5.49 -2.77
CA ARG A 198 11.09 -5.21 -3.15
C ARG A 198 10.36 -4.32 -2.13
N GLY A 199 11.01 -3.24 -1.74
CA GLY A 199 10.47 -2.21 -0.86
C GLY A 199 10.42 -0.85 -1.53
N ASN A 200 9.87 0.12 -0.82
CA ASN A 200 9.78 1.49 -1.33
C ASN A 200 11.15 2.12 -1.64
N GLY A 201 12.19 1.78 -0.87
CA GLY A 201 13.57 2.21 -1.12
C GLY A 201 14.22 1.55 -2.34
N ASN A 202 13.56 0.57 -2.96
CA ASN A 202 14.06 -0.10 -4.16
C ASN A 202 13.45 0.45 -5.45
N VAL A 203 12.56 1.45 -5.40
CA VAL A 203 11.94 2.02 -6.59
C VAL A 203 12.96 2.86 -7.36
N ALA A 204 13.17 2.54 -8.64
CA ALA A 204 14.10 3.24 -9.52
C ALA A 204 13.48 4.49 -10.14
N ALA A 205 12.20 4.43 -10.51
CA ALA A 205 11.47 5.55 -11.10
C ALA A 205 10.01 5.56 -10.64
N TYR A 206 9.52 6.74 -10.27
CA TYR A 206 8.14 6.96 -9.82
C TYR A 206 7.22 7.23 -11.02
N ARG A 207 6.95 6.20 -11.82
CA ARG A 207 6.18 6.32 -13.06
C ARG A 207 4.68 6.28 -12.81
N TYR A 208 4.25 5.42 -11.89
CA TYR A 208 2.84 5.11 -11.71
C TYR A 208 2.41 5.10 -10.24
N CYS A 209 1.16 5.48 -9.99
CA CYS A 209 0.46 5.16 -8.75
C CYS A 209 -0.80 4.31 -9.03
N LEU A 210 -1.22 3.51 -8.05
CA LEU A 210 -2.37 2.61 -8.16
C LEU A 210 -3.60 3.22 -7.47
N VAL A 211 -4.64 3.51 -8.23
CA VAL A 211 -5.94 3.93 -7.70
C VAL A 211 -6.89 2.74 -7.74
N GLU A 212 -7.49 2.39 -6.60
CA GLU A 212 -8.52 1.35 -6.51
C GLU A 212 -9.60 1.72 -5.49
N PHE A 213 -10.76 1.07 -5.60
CA PHE A 213 -11.85 1.16 -4.65
C PHE A 213 -12.19 -0.22 -4.10
N ASP A 214 -12.42 -0.30 -2.78
CA ASP A 214 -12.82 -1.54 -2.11
C ASP A 214 -14.33 -1.64 -1.83
N THR A 215 -15.05 -0.52 -1.94
CA THR A 215 -16.39 -0.36 -1.32
C THR A 215 -17.53 -0.11 -2.28
N ILE A 216 -17.24 0.14 -3.56
CA ILE A 216 -18.24 0.40 -4.61
C ILE A 216 -18.25 -0.74 -5.64
N ASN A 217 -19.35 -0.88 -6.39
CA ASN A 217 -19.47 -1.92 -7.42
C ASN A 217 -18.54 -1.64 -8.61
N ILE A 218 -18.43 -2.60 -9.55
CA ILE A 218 -17.50 -2.49 -10.69
C ILE A 218 -17.97 -1.42 -11.66
N GLU A 219 -19.27 -1.26 -11.86
CA GLU A 219 -19.88 -0.31 -12.79
C GLU A 219 -19.57 1.13 -12.37
N ASP A 220 -19.71 1.45 -11.08
CA ASP A 220 -19.37 2.76 -10.50
C ASP A 220 -17.85 3.02 -10.57
N GLN A 221 -17.02 1.98 -10.42
CA GLN A 221 -15.57 2.10 -10.61
C GLN A 221 -15.22 2.45 -12.05
N ILE A 222 -15.80 1.74 -13.02
CA ILE A 222 -15.61 1.99 -14.45
C ILE A 222 -16.06 3.41 -14.76
N GLY A 223 -17.27 3.80 -14.35
CA GLY A 223 -17.81 5.13 -14.58
C GLY A 223 -16.94 6.23 -13.97
N PHE A 224 -16.37 5.98 -12.79
CA PHE A 224 -15.42 6.91 -12.19
C PHE A 224 -14.14 7.03 -13.02
N PHE A 225 -13.51 5.90 -13.38
CA PHE A 225 -12.22 5.92 -14.07
C PHE A 225 -12.30 6.45 -15.50
N THR A 226 -13.44 6.35 -16.17
CA THR A 226 -13.66 6.90 -17.51
C THR A 226 -14.00 8.39 -17.48
N SER A 227 -14.52 8.90 -16.38
CA SER A 227 -14.94 10.31 -16.24
C SER A 227 -13.91 11.19 -15.52
N VAL A 228 -13.09 10.60 -14.65
CA VAL A 228 -12.08 11.33 -13.89
C VAL A 228 -10.96 11.82 -14.81
N ARG A 229 -10.52 13.06 -14.62
CA ARG A 229 -9.39 13.65 -15.37
C ARG A 229 -8.04 13.23 -14.79
N LEU A 230 -7.80 11.92 -14.72
CA LEU A 230 -6.49 11.35 -14.37
C LEU A 230 -5.82 10.77 -15.62
N PRO A 231 -4.49 10.86 -15.75
CA PRO A 231 -3.74 10.26 -16.85
C PRO A 231 -3.62 8.74 -16.64
N ILE A 232 -4.74 8.03 -16.77
CA ILE A 232 -4.79 6.57 -16.65
C ILE A 232 -4.10 5.94 -17.86
N VAL A 233 -3.28 4.92 -17.60
CA VAL A 233 -2.56 4.14 -18.64
C VAL A 233 -3.01 2.69 -18.71
N ALA A 234 -3.56 2.14 -17.62
CA ALA A 234 -4.13 0.80 -17.61
C ALA A 234 -5.29 0.70 -16.62
N LEU A 235 -6.32 -0.06 -17.00
CA LEU A 235 -7.40 -0.52 -16.12
C LEU A 235 -7.41 -2.05 -16.13
N ILE A 236 -7.33 -2.65 -14.95
CA ILE A 236 -7.19 -4.10 -14.78
C ILE A 236 -8.29 -4.59 -13.84
N HIS A 237 -9.19 -5.43 -14.33
CA HIS A 237 -10.13 -6.14 -13.48
C HIS A 237 -9.36 -7.18 -12.65
N THR A 238 -9.54 -7.15 -11.33
CA THR A 238 -8.77 -7.99 -10.40
C THR A 238 -9.16 -9.48 -10.40
N GLY A 239 -10.13 -9.88 -11.22
CA GLY A 239 -10.82 -11.18 -11.10
C GLY A 239 -11.62 -11.27 -9.79
N GLY A 240 -12.05 -10.13 -9.27
CA GLY A 240 -12.71 -9.98 -7.97
C GLY A 240 -13.77 -8.89 -7.99
N LYS A 241 -13.65 -7.91 -7.10
CA LYS A 241 -14.62 -6.80 -6.94
C LYS A 241 -14.00 -5.41 -7.15
N SER A 242 -12.76 -5.37 -7.63
CA SER A 242 -12.00 -4.14 -7.80
C SER A 242 -11.44 -4.06 -9.22
N VAL A 243 -11.36 -2.83 -9.74
CA VAL A 243 -10.59 -2.43 -10.91
C VAL A 243 -9.38 -1.64 -10.41
N HIS A 244 -8.20 -2.13 -10.77
CA HIS A 244 -6.95 -1.43 -10.54
C HIS A 244 -6.71 -0.43 -11.67
N ALA A 245 -6.58 0.85 -11.34
CA ALA A 245 -6.20 1.90 -12.28
C ALA A 245 -4.76 2.35 -12.07
N TRP A 246 -3.94 2.25 -13.11
CA TRP A 246 -2.57 2.78 -13.09
C TRP A 246 -2.56 4.18 -13.68
N VAL A 247 -2.12 5.14 -12.89
CA VAL A 247 -2.07 6.56 -13.27
C VAL A 247 -0.62 6.96 -13.51
N ASP A 248 -0.33 7.55 -14.66
CA ASP A 248 1.00 8.08 -15.01
C ASP A 248 1.27 9.35 -14.19
N VAL A 249 2.12 9.20 -13.18
CA VAL A 249 2.48 10.27 -12.25
C VAL A 249 3.22 11.38 -12.98
N SER A 250 4.02 11.07 -14.00
CA SER A 250 4.82 12.05 -14.74
C SER A 250 3.96 13.09 -15.48
N LYS A 251 2.69 12.75 -15.78
CA LYS A 251 1.72 13.66 -16.40
C LYS A 251 0.98 14.55 -15.39
N LEU A 252 1.13 14.28 -14.10
CA LEU A 252 0.57 15.09 -13.01
C LEU A 252 1.62 16.02 -12.41
N VAL A 253 2.79 15.46 -12.08
CA VAL A 253 3.85 16.14 -11.35
C VAL A 253 5.18 15.39 -11.50
N GLU A 254 6.28 16.12 -11.58
CA GLU A 254 7.61 15.50 -11.59
C GLU A 254 7.97 14.97 -10.20
N VAL A 255 8.23 13.67 -10.08
CA VAL A 255 8.63 13.00 -8.84
C VAL A 255 9.94 12.24 -9.05
N LYS A 256 11.00 12.68 -8.37
CA LYS A 256 12.35 12.11 -8.41
C LYS A 256 12.79 11.50 -7.09
N THR A 257 12.19 11.94 -5.97
CA THR A 257 12.57 11.48 -4.63
C THR A 257 11.37 10.94 -3.84
N ARG A 258 11.67 10.21 -2.78
CA ARG A 258 10.64 9.69 -1.88
C ARG A 258 9.87 10.80 -1.17
N GLU A 259 10.55 11.88 -0.80
CA GLU A 259 9.95 13.03 -0.14
C GLU A 259 8.96 13.75 -1.06
N GLN A 260 9.29 13.87 -2.35
CA GLN A 260 8.40 14.39 -3.37
C GLN A 260 7.18 13.48 -3.56
N TRP A 261 7.37 12.16 -3.57
CA TRP A 261 6.27 11.20 -3.61
C TRP A 261 5.33 11.36 -2.41
N ASP A 262 5.88 11.41 -1.19
CA ASP A 262 5.10 11.55 0.04
C ASP A 262 4.32 12.87 0.08
N THR A 263 4.87 13.94 -0.51
CA THR A 263 4.24 15.26 -0.54
C THR A 263 3.16 15.35 -1.63
N GLU A 264 3.52 15.06 -2.88
CA GLU A 264 2.66 15.30 -4.03
C GLU A 264 1.69 14.14 -4.29
N ILE A 265 2.14 12.89 -4.18
CA ILE A 265 1.28 11.75 -4.46
C ILE A 265 0.48 11.40 -3.22
N LYS A 266 1.13 11.06 -2.11
CA LYS A 266 0.40 10.69 -0.90
C LYS A 266 -0.34 11.89 -0.30
N GLY A 267 0.35 13.00 -0.07
CA GLY A 267 -0.23 14.16 0.61
C GLY A 267 -1.22 14.97 -0.22
N ARG A 268 -0.95 15.20 -1.51
CA ARG A 268 -1.80 16.06 -2.36
C ARG A 268 -2.80 15.25 -3.18
N LEU A 269 -2.36 14.24 -3.92
CA LEU A 269 -3.27 13.44 -4.75
C LEU A 269 -4.15 12.52 -3.88
N TYR A 270 -3.60 11.71 -2.99
CA TYR A 270 -4.41 10.80 -2.16
C TYR A 270 -5.15 11.54 -1.05
N ASP A 271 -4.44 12.08 -0.06
CA ASP A 271 -5.04 12.56 1.19
C ASP A 271 -6.07 13.69 0.95
N ARG A 272 -5.84 14.57 -0.03
CA ARG A 272 -6.72 15.73 -0.29
C ARG A 272 -7.79 15.50 -1.36
N LEU A 273 -7.55 14.63 -2.33
CA LEU A 273 -8.44 14.45 -3.49
C LEU A 273 -9.05 13.04 -3.53
N LEU A 274 -8.25 11.99 -3.63
CA LEU A 274 -8.74 10.64 -3.91
C LEU A 274 -9.32 9.92 -2.68
N THR A 275 -8.65 9.94 -1.53
CA THR A 275 -9.14 9.28 -0.32
C THR A 275 -10.48 9.85 0.16
N PRO A 276 -10.73 11.17 0.11
CA PRO A 276 -12.05 11.71 0.35
C PRO A 276 -13.14 11.14 -0.58
N LEU A 277 -12.80 10.78 -1.83
CA LEU A 277 -13.72 10.15 -2.78
C LEU A 277 -13.92 8.64 -2.53
N GLY A 278 -13.24 8.05 -1.54
CA GLY A 278 -13.37 6.63 -1.20
C GLY A 278 -12.29 5.71 -1.78
N VAL A 279 -11.25 6.27 -2.42
CA VAL A 279 -10.07 5.50 -2.88
C VAL A 279 -9.29 4.94 -1.69
N ASP A 280 -8.82 3.70 -1.79
CA ASP A 280 -8.00 3.07 -0.74
C ASP A 280 -6.67 3.81 -0.54
N ALA A 281 -6.52 4.44 0.63
CA ALA A 281 -5.31 5.15 1.02
C ALA A 281 -4.09 4.23 1.17
N ALA A 282 -4.28 2.93 1.42
CA ALA A 282 -3.19 1.97 1.56
C ALA A 282 -2.47 1.69 0.22
N CYS A 283 -3.03 2.14 -0.90
CA CYS A 283 -2.43 2.04 -2.23
C CYS A 283 -1.43 3.15 -2.57
N SER A 284 -1.25 4.14 -1.69
CA SER A 284 -0.42 5.33 -1.93
C SER A 284 1.10 5.10 -1.88
N ASN A 285 1.58 3.89 -1.64
CA ASN A 285 3.02 3.62 -1.57
C ASN A 285 3.63 3.37 -2.97
N PRO A 286 4.89 3.80 -3.23
CA PRO A 286 5.46 3.71 -4.58
C PRO A 286 5.80 2.28 -5.01
N ALA A 287 6.15 1.39 -4.08
CA ALA A 287 6.29 -0.03 -4.33
C ALA A 287 4.96 -0.77 -4.13
N ARG A 288 3.87 -0.29 -4.75
CA ARG A 288 2.55 -0.93 -4.63
C ARG A 288 2.43 -2.11 -5.58
N LEU A 289 1.86 -3.20 -5.09
CA LEU A 289 1.47 -4.35 -5.91
C LEU A 289 0.15 -4.07 -6.60
N SER A 290 0.09 -4.37 -7.89
CA SER A 290 -1.15 -4.50 -8.66
C SER A 290 -1.34 -5.97 -9.07
N ARG A 291 -2.57 -6.32 -9.46
CA ARG A 291 -2.83 -7.56 -10.21
C ARG A 291 -2.14 -7.51 -11.57
N LEU A 292 -1.54 -8.63 -11.95
CA LEU A 292 -0.98 -8.85 -13.28
C LEU A 292 -2.10 -9.39 -14.20
N PRO A 293 -2.51 -8.68 -15.26
CA PRO A 293 -3.53 -9.19 -16.16
C PRO A 293 -3.07 -10.50 -16.82
N GLY A 294 -4.01 -11.35 -17.23
CA GLY A 294 -3.75 -12.65 -17.83
C GLY A 294 -3.54 -13.81 -16.85
N HIS A 295 -3.41 -13.53 -15.56
CA HIS A 295 -3.34 -14.59 -14.54
C HIS A 295 -4.73 -15.12 -14.19
N PHE A 296 -4.91 -16.45 -14.26
CA PHE A 296 -6.13 -17.12 -13.83
C PHE A 296 -6.09 -17.37 -12.32
N ARG A 297 -7.10 -16.86 -11.60
CA ARG A 297 -7.25 -17.05 -10.16
C ARG A 297 -8.12 -18.27 -9.90
N GLU A 298 -7.48 -19.42 -9.70
CA GLU A 298 -8.17 -20.71 -9.47
C GLU A 298 -9.18 -20.61 -8.33
N GLU A 299 -8.87 -19.88 -7.25
CA GLU A 299 -9.74 -19.72 -6.09
C GLU A 299 -10.99 -18.86 -6.36
N LYS A 300 -10.99 -18.12 -7.48
CA LYS A 300 -12.12 -17.30 -7.94
C LYS A 300 -12.78 -17.84 -9.20
N GLY A 301 -12.14 -18.77 -9.92
CA GLY A 301 -12.58 -19.22 -11.23
C GLY A 301 -12.62 -18.09 -12.26
N GLN A 302 -11.76 -17.08 -12.13
CA GLN A 302 -11.80 -15.86 -12.93
C GLN A 302 -10.39 -15.40 -13.33
N TYR A 303 -10.26 -14.82 -14.52
CA TYR A 303 -9.03 -14.14 -14.93
C TYR A 303 -8.91 -12.75 -14.29
N GLN A 304 -7.68 -12.35 -14.00
CA GLN A 304 -7.31 -10.94 -13.89
C GLN A 304 -7.28 -10.40 -15.32
N LYS A 305 -8.17 -9.47 -15.69
CA LYS A 305 -8.36 -9.06 -17.09
C LYS A 305 -7.79 -7.67 -17.32
N LEU A 306 -7.05 -7.47 -18.41
CA LEU A 306 -6.76 -6.13 -18.90
C LEU A 306 -8.03 -5.59 -19.57
N LEU A 307 -8.61 -4.52 -19.01
CA LEU A 307 -9.84 -3.91 -19.55
C LEU A 307 -9.52 -2.74 -20.49
N TRP A 308 -8.46 -1.99 -20.21
CA TRP A 308 -8.12 -0.81 -21.00
C TRP A 308 -6.62 -0.57 -20.92
N LEU A 309 -5.99 -0.19 -22.03
CA LEU A 309 -4.56 0.07 -22.09
C LEU A 309 -4.24 1.21 -23.06
N ARG A 310 -3.34 2.08 -22.62
CA ARG A 310 -2.74 3.14 -23.43
C ARG A 310 -1.23 3.16 -23.25
N GLY A 311 -0.50 3.32 -24.35
CA GLY A 311 0.96 3.49 -24.32
C GLY A 311 1.39 4.76 -23.60
N ARG A 312 2.58 4.72 -22.99
CA ARG A 312 3.24 5.93 -22.51
C ARG A 312 3.52 6.85 -23.70
N GLN A 313 2.86 7.99 -23.77
CA GLN A 313 3.22 9.01 -24.75
C GLN A 313 4.51 9.69 -24.29
N ASN A 314 5.64 9.26 -24.88
CA ASN A 314 6.92 9.95 -24.80
C ASN A 314 6.80 11.27 -25.58
N GLY A 315 6.44 12.33 -24.88
CA GLY A 315 6.28 13.67 -25.43
C GLY A 315 5.67 14.64 -24.41
N SER A 316 6.34 15.77 -24.22
CA SER A 316 5.79 16.98 -23.61
C SER A 316 4.60 17.47 -24.44
N TYR A 317 3.51 17.84 -23.78
CA TYR A 317 2.53 18.74 -24.37
C TYR A 317 3.14 20.13 -24.53
#